data_AF-H2ES74-F1
#
_entry.id   AF-H2ES74-F1
#
_cell.length_a   1.000
_cell.length_b   1.000
_cell.length_c   1.000
_cell.angle_alpha   90.00
_cell.angle_beta   90.00
_cell.angle_gamma   90.00
#
_symmetry.space_group_name_H-M   'P 1'
#
loop_
_entity.id
_entity.type
_entity.pdbx_description
1 polymer ?
#
loop_
_entity_poly.entity_id
_entity_poly.type
_entity_poly.pdbx_seq_one_letter_code
_entity_poly.pdbx_strand_id
1 'polypeptide(L)'
;MSNKNKKIAEDPMVQRQIQTEIWTIVLNHLASLAAAGREQELFMAGINTELVRLLKSQSVLSLRSLSCDLTKYVPLLDIEQLCRMIVIIGIPTEAQEFLRLGANNRAFEDLLGIKCVDMGRWRKAIPAVYRQRCLPADVGNQLWDELEKYGLKNFKEASAEQVVTASLTLEVSIAAIWDEICGKTNRKERD
;
A
#
# COMPACT_ATOMS: atom_id res chain seq x y z
N MET A 1 -25.33 39.22 -22.04
CA MET A 1 -24.46 39.08 -20.84
C MET A 1 -24.58 37.66 -20.34
N SER A 2 -23.52 36.85 -20.47
CA SER A 2 -23.49 35.48 -19.95
C SER A 2 -22.11 35.24 -19.35
N ASN A 3 -21.97 35.51 -18.04
CA ASN A 3 -20.82 35.05 -17.26
C ASN A 3 -20.88 33.53 -17.18
N LYS A 4 -20.19 32.86 -18.11
CA LYS A 4 -19.86 31.45 -17.95
C LYS A 4 -18.85 31.38 -16.80
N ASN A 5 -19.29 30.84 -15.66
CA ASN A 5 -18.44 30.42 -14.55
C ASN A 5 -17.29 29.57 -15.08
N LYS A 6 -16.15 30.19 -15.39
CA LYS A 6 -14.88 29.49 -15.44
C LYS A 6 -14.61 29.10 -13.99
N LYS A 7 -14.84 27.82 -13.66
CA LYS A 7 -14.18 27.21 -12.51
C LYS A 7 -12.69 27.43 -12.73
N ILE A 8 -12.13 28.42 -12.05
CA ILE A 8 -10.69 28.59 -11.95
C ILE A 8 -10.27 27.35 -11.17
N ALA A 9 -9.72 26.35 -11.87
CA ALA A 9 -9.03 25.27 -11.20
C ALA A 9 -7.90 25.95 -10.41
N GLU A 10 -7.96 25.86 -9.08
CA GLU A 10 -6.89 26.37 -8.23
C GLU A 10 -5.57 25.71 -8.64
N ASP A 11 -4.48 26.46 -8.55
CA ASP A 11 -3.14 25.93 -8.78
C ASP A 11 -2.95 24.67 -7.91
N PRO A 12 -2.59 23.50 -8.49
CA PRO A 12 -2.36 22.26 -7.75
C PRO A 12 -1.41 22.42 -6.55
N MET A 13 -0.47 23.37 -6.62
CA MET A 13 0.43 23.68 -5.52
C MET A 13 -0.30 24.38 -4.37
N VAL A 14 -1.18 25.32 -4.66
CA VAL A 14 -2.00 26.04 -3.66
C VAL A 14 -3.00 25.08 -3.00
N GLN A 15 -3.65 24.23 -3.79
CA GLN A 15 -4.57 23.21 -3.26
C GLN A 15 -3.86 22.27 -2.27
N ARG A 16 -2.64 21.83 -2.60
CA ARG A 16 -1.84 20.96 -1.73
C ARG A 16 -1.41 21.65 -0.44
N GLN A 17 -1.06 22.94 -0.50
CA GLN A 17 -0.75 23.74 0.69
C GLN A 17 -1.97 23.86 1.62
N ILE A 18 -3.13 24.20 1.06
CA ILE A 18 -4.39 24.30 1.82
C ILE A 18 -4.72 22.97 2.50
N GLN A 19 -4.63 21.86 1.77
CA GLN A 19 -4.89 20.53 2.34
C GLN A 19 -3.89 20.20 3.46
N THR A 20 -2.63 20.62 3.33
CA THR A 20 -1.59 20.33 4.34
C THR A 20 -1.88 21.06 5.64
N GLU A 21 -2.31 22.32 5.55
CA GLU A 21 -2.72 23.11 6.72
C GLU A 21 -4.00 22.55 7.36
N ILE A 22 -5.00 22.16 6.56
CA ILE A 22 -6.21 21.47 7.06
C ILE A 22 -5.82 20.22 7.85
N TRP A 23 -4.98 19.35 7.29
CA TRP A 23 -4.53 18.13 7.97
C TRP A 23 -3.69 18.43 9.20
N THR A 24 -2.85 19.47 9.17
CA THR A 24 -2.10 19.91 10.35
C THR A 24 -3.05 20.30 11.48
N ILE A 25 -4.13 21.05 11.19
CA ILE A 25 -5.13 21.45 12.19
C ILE A 25 -5.86 20.22 12.74
N VAL A 26 -6.35 19.34 11.86
CA VAL A 26 -7.06 18.12 12.26
C VAL A 26 -6.17 17.24 13.13
N LEU A 27 -4.94 16.95 12.70
CA LEU A 27 -4.01 16.10 13.45
C LEU A 27 -3.64 16.70 14.81
N ASN A 28 -3.41 18.03 14.88
CA ASN A 28 -3.16 18.70 16.16
C ASN A 28 -4.37 18.63 17.10
N HIS A 29 -5.59 18.78 16.57
CA HIS A 29 -6.81 18.66 17.36
C HIS A 29 -6.98 17.23 17.91
N LEU A 30 -6.82 16.22 17.06
CA LEU A 30 -6.89 14.81 17.48
C LEU A 30 -5.80 14.45 18.49
N ALA A 31 -4.57 14.96 18.32
CA ALA A 31 -3.49 14.77 19.27
C ALA A 31 -3.76 15.45 20.61
N SER A 32 -4.33 16.65 20.60
CA SER A 32 -4.76 17.36 21.82
C SER A 32 -5.86 16.60 22.57
N LEU A 33 -6.89 16.11 21.87
CA LEU A 33 -7.94 15.28 22.45
C LEU A 33 -7.36 13.98 23.06
N ALA A 34 -6.43 13.34 22.36
CA ALA A 34 -5.77 12.13 22.84
C ALA A 34 -4.92 12.42 24.09
N ALA A 35 -4.13 13.50 24.09
CA ALA A 35 -3.32 13.93 25.22
C ALA A 35 -4.16 14.32 26.45
N ALA A 36 -5.35 14.89 26.23
CA ALA A 36 -6.32 15.21 27.27
C ALA A 36 -7.08 13.98 27.83
N GLY A 37 -6.77 12.77 27.36
CA GLY A 37 -7.41 11.53 27.83
C GLY A 37 -8.81 11.29 27.27
N ARG A 38 -9.24 12.02 26.24
CA ARG A 38 -10.57 11.88 25.60
C ARG A 38 -10.60 10.74 24.57
N GLU A 39 -10.01 9.60 24.92
CA GLU A 39 -9.85 8.45 24.00
C GLU A 39 -11.19 7.85 23.60
N GLN A 40 -12.16 7.83 24.52
CA GLN A 40 -13.50 7.30 24.25
C GLN A 40 -14.20 8.03 23.09
N GLU A 41 -14.02 9.35 23.00
CA GLU A 41 -14.60 10.15 21.92
C GLU A 41 -13.89 9.90 20.59
N LEU A 42 -12.57 9.69 20.63
CA LEU A 42 -11.80 9.31 19.44
C LEU A 42 -12.23 7.92 18.95
N PHE A 43 -12.44 6.96 19.85
CA PHE A 43 -12.94 5.63 19.50
C PHE A 43 -14.35 5.69 18.90
N MET A 44 -15.24 6.51 19.45
CA MET A 44 -16.58 6.74 18.88
C MET A 44 -16.54 7.38 17.49
N ALA A 45 -15.52 8.20 17.22
CA ALA A 45 -15.27 8.78 15.91
C ALA A 45 -14.59 7.79 14.93
N GLY A 46 -14.34 6.54 15.33
CA GLY A 46 -13.73 5.51 14.48
C GLY A 46 -12.20 5.50 14.47
N ILE A 47 -11.55 6.30 15.31
CA ILE A 47 -10.09 6.33 15.42
C ILE A 47 -9.63 5.11 16.20
N ASN A 48 -8.80 4.26 15.61
CA ASN A 48 -8.33 3.04 16.27
C ASN A 48 -7.28 3.33 17.38
N THR A 49 -7.09 2.36 18.28
CA THR A 49 -6.18 2.47 19.44
C THR A 49 -4.74 2.76 19.06
N GLU A 50 -4.27 2.24 17.93
CA GLU A 50 -2.92 2.49 17.46
C GLU A 50 -2.72 3.93 17.02
N LEU A 51 -3.72 4.52 16.35
CA LEU A 51 -3.70 5.92 15.95
C LEU A 51 -3.76 6.83 17.17
N VAL A 52 -4.59 6.51 18.17
CA VAL A 52 -4.58 7.25 19.44
C VAL A 52 -3.21 7.20 20.11
N ARG A 53 -2.58 6.01 20.18
CA ARG A 53 -1.22 5.85 20.73
C ARG A 53 -0.20 6.66 19.95
N LEU A 54 -0.27 6.66 18.62
CA LEU A 54 0.60 7.43 17.75
C LEU A 54 0.41 8.91 18.01
N LEU A 55 -0.82 9.43 17.96
CA LEU A 55 -1.15 10.83 18.19
C LEU A 55 -0.62 11.35 19.54
N LYS A 56 -0.69 10.54 20.60
CA LYS A 56 -0.14 10.88 21.93
C LYS A 56 1.37 11.07 21.95
N SER A 57 2.11 10.40 21.07
CA SER A 57 3.58 10.39 21.06
C SER A 57 4.20 11.32 20.01
N GLN A 58 3.40 12.07 19.24
CA GLN A 58 3.91 12.94 18.18
C GLN A 58 4.17 14.37 18.67
N SER A 59 5.25 14.97 18.18
CA SER A 59 5.49 16.41 18.32
C SER A 59 4.71 17.20 17.26
N VAL A 60 4.55 18.51 17.46
CA VAL A 60 3.94 19.41 16.46
C VAL A 60 4.67 19.33 15.10
N LEU A 61 6.00 19.23 15.10
CA LEU A 61 6.79 19.07 13.88
C LEU A 61 6.51 17.73 13.19
N SER A 62 6.37 16.66 13.96
CA SER A 62 6.07 15.33 13.43
C SER A 62 4.67 15.25 12.84
N LEU A 63 3.68 15.89 13.48
CA LEU A 63 2.32 16.01 12.94
C LEU A 63 2.29 16.82 11.64
N ARG A 64 3.10 17.89 11.53
CA ARG A 64 3.25 18.65 10.29
C ARG A 64 3.86 17.79 9.18
N SER A 65 4.90 17.01 9.47
CA SER A 65 5.45 16.06 8.47
C SER A 65 4.39 15.07 8.00
N LEU A 66 3.65 14.47 8.95
CA LEU A 66 2.56 13.54 8.64
C LEU A 66 1.49 14.19 7.76
N SER A 67 1.14 15.46 8.01
CA SER A 67 0.18 16.21 7.18
C SER A 67 0.66 16.38 5.72
N CYS A 68 1.95 16.64 5.52
CA CYS A 68 2.57 16.75 4.19
C CYS A 68 2.57 15.40 3.45
N ASP A 69 2.73 14.31 4.20
CA ASP A 69 2.67 12.96 3.64
C ASP A 69 1.24 12.57 3.29
N LEU A 70 0.26 12.90 4.13
CA LEU A 70 -1.16 12.67 3.86
C LEU A 70 -1.64 13.43 2.62
N THR A 71 -1.16 14.64 2.37
CA THR A 71 -1.51 15.40 1.15
C THR A 71 -0.89 14.90 -0.14
N LYS A 72 0.02 13.92 -0.09
CA LYS A 72 0.44 13.19 -1.30
C LYS A 72 -0.68 12.27 -1.81
N TYR A 73 -1.62 11.91 -0.94
CA TYR A 73 -2.74 11.05 -1.26
C TYR A 73 -3.99 11.89 -1.57
N VAL A 74 -4.86 11.38 -2.46
CA VAL A 74 -6.16 11.95 -2.89
C VAL A 74 -6.91 12.57 -1.70
N PRO A 75 -7.73 13.64 -1.89
CA PRO A 75 -8.51 14.25 -0.81
C PRO A 75 -9.12 13.18 0.10
N LEU A 76 -8.68 13.22 1.35
CA LEU A 76 -9.17 12.39 2.43
C LEU A 76 -10.58 12.89 2.79
N LEU A 77 -11.59 12.08 2.53
CA LEU A 77 -13.00 12.42 2.65
C LEU A 77 -13.60 12.04 4.02
N ASP A 78 -12.95 11.14 4.77
CA ASP A 78 -13.43 10.66 6.07
C ASP A 78 -12.30 10.13 6.99
N ILE A 79 -12.67 9.82 8.25
CA ILE A 79 -11.75 9.33 9.30
C ILE A 79 -11.22 7.93 9.00
N GLU A 80 -12.00 7.07 8.33
CA GLU A 80 -11.52 5.73 7.95
C GLU A 80 -10.40 5.83 6.91
N GLN A 81 -10.56 6.74 5.94
CA GLN A 81 -9.55 7.05 4.94
C GLN A 81 -8.31 7.66 5.58
N LEU A 82 -8.45 8.53 6.58
CA LEU A 82 -7.32 9.03 7.39
C LEU A 82 -6.59 7.88 8.09
N CYS A 83 -7.32 7.03 8.81
CA CYS A 83 -6.74 5.87 9.49
C CYS A 83 -5.99 4.96 8.51
N ARG A 84 -6.58 4.72 7.34
CA ARG A 84 -5.99 3.93 6.26
C ARG A 84 -4.72 4.57 5.71
N MET A 85 -4.71 5.88 5.42
CA MET A 85 -3.52 6.55 4.88
C MET A 85 -2.37 6.59 5.87
N ILE A 86 -2.65 6.75 7.17
CA ILE A 86 -1.61 6.69 8.20
C ILE A 86 -0.95 5.31 8.23
N VAL A 87 -1.72 4.23 8.02
CA VAL A 87 -1.13 2.90 7.85
C VAL A 87 -0.24 2.86 6.61
N ILE A 88 -0.73 3.33 5.46
CA ILE A 88 -0.01 3.28 4.17
C ILE A 88 1.33 4.03 4.24
N ILE A 89 1.37 5.22 4.86
CA ILE A 89 2.59 6.03 5.02
C ILE A 89 3.67 5.26 5.78
N GLY A 90 3.28 4.36 6.70
CA GLY A 90 4.21 3.52 7.44
C GLY A 90 4.72 2.29 6.68
N ILE A 91 4.25 2.02 5.46
CA ILE A 91 4.64 0.87 4.64
C ILE A 91 5.75 1.29 3.66
N PRO A 92 6.88 0.58 3.57
CA PRO A 92 7.90 0.82 2.54
C PRO A 92 7.32 0.83 1.13
N THR A 93 7.78 1.70 0.25
CA THR A 93 7.19 1.90 -1.09
C THR A 93 7.15 0.61 -1.91
N GLU A 94 8.22 -0.18 -1.88
CA GLU A 94 8.35 -1.46 -2.59
C GLU A 94 7.33 -2.47 -2.04
N ALA A 95 7.10 -2.45 -0.72
CA ALA A 95 6.08 -3.28 -0.07
C ALA A 95 4.65 -2.85 -0.44
N GLN A 96 4.40 -1.55 -0.64
CA GLN A 96 3.10 -1.06 -1.11
C GLN A 96 2.76 -1.61 -2.50
N GLU A 97 3.73 -1.62 -3.41
CA GLU A 97 3.58 -2.18 -4.75
C GLU A 97 3.31 -3.69 -4.70
N PHE A 98 4.08 -4.43 -3.90
CA PHE A 98 3.87 -5.86 -3.71
C PHE A 98 2.49 -6.20 -3.13
N LEU A 99 2.00 -5.42 -2.15
CA LEU A 99 0.64 -5.58 -1.61
C LEU A 99 -0.41 -5.35 -2.69
N ARG A 100 -0.25 -4.28 -3.47
CA ARG A 100 -1.17 -3.92 -4.55
C ARG A 100 -1.23 -5.00 -5.63
N LEU A 101 -0.10 -5.64 -5.93
CA LEU A 101 0.00 -6.73 -6.91
C LEU A 101 -0.27 -8.12 -6.30
N GLY A 102 -0.79 -8.20 -5.07
CA GLY A 102 -1.30 -9.44 -4.49
C GLY A 102 -0.23 -10.43 -4.02
N ALA A 103 0.91 -9.94 -3.50
CA ALA A 103 1.94 -10.81 -2.94
C ALA A 103 1.51 -11.54 -1.64
N ASN A 104 1.92 -12.81 -1.53
CA ASN A 104 1.76 -13.60 -0.31
C ASN A 104 2.95 -13.37 0.66
N ASN A 105 2.85 -13.86 1.90
CA ASN A 105 3.92 -13.65 2.89
C ASN A 105 5.26 -14.24 2.44
N ARG A 106 5.24 -15.35 1.70
CA ARG A 106 6.43 -16.01 1.19
C ARG A 106 7.17 -15.14 0.18
N ALA A 107 6.46 -14.56 -0.79
CA ALA A 107 7.04 -13.63 -1.75
C ALA A 107 7.64 -12.40 -1.05
N PHE A 108 6.98 -11.87 -0.01
CA PHE A 108 7.52 -10.78 0.82
C PHE A 108 8.85 -11.13 1.49
N GLU A 109 8.93 -12.33 2.05
CA GLU A 109 10.12 -12.82 2.72
C GLU A 109 11.26 -13.09 1.73
N ASP A 110 10.97 -13.82 0.65
CA ASP A 110 11.97 -14.27 -0.31
C ASP A 110 12.49 -13.11 -1.18
N LEU A 111 11.62 -12.18 -1.60
CA LEU A 111 11.98 -11.11 -2.55
C LEU A 111 12.33 -9.78 -1.88
N LEU A 112 11.73 -9.45 -0.74
CA LEU A 112 11.95 -8.18 -0.04
C LEU A 112 12.66 -8.35 1.33
N GLY A 113 12.83 -9.58 1.81
CA GLY A 113 13.43 -9.82 3.14
C GLY A 113 12.56 -9.39 4.32
N ILE A 114 11.27 -9.11 4.09
CA ILE A 114 10.37 -8.57 5.13
C ILE A 114 9.66 -9.72 5.85
N LYS A 115 10.06 -10.01 7.10
CA LYS A 115 9.47 -11.05 7.96
C LYS A 115 8.64 -10.47 9.10
N CYS A 116 7.64 -11.23 9.58
CA CYS A 116 6.94 -10.98 10.85
C CYS A 116 6.30 -9.58 11.00
N VAL A 117 5.81 -8.99 9.91
CA VAL A 117 5.02 -7.75 9.93
C VAL A 117 3.54 -8.08 10.11
N ASP A 118 2.74 -7.16 10.65
CA ASP A 118 1.27 -7.24 10.65
C ASP A 118 0.72 -7.10 9.21
N MET A 119 0.92 -8.16 8.42
CA MET A 119 0.50 -8.25 7.02
C MET A 119 -1.03 -8.18 6.88
N GLY A 120 -1.77 -8.57 7.93
CA GLY A 120 -3.22 -8.44 7.95
C GLY A 120 -3.65 -6.98 7.88
N ARG A 121 -3.03 -6.14 8.70
CA ARG A 121 -3.26 -4.69 8.67
C ARG A 121 -2.84 -4.05 7.35
N TRP A 122 -1.66 -4.42 6.83
CA TRP A 122 -1.17 -3.90 5.55
C TRP A 122 -2.09 -4.24 4.37
N ARG A 123 -2.56 -5.49 4.28
CA ARG A 123 -3.50 -5.92 3.22
C ARG A 123 -4.88 -5.27 3.31
N LYS A 124 -5.35 -4.93 4.52
CA LYS A 124 -6.57 -4.13 4.69
C LYS A 124 -6.38 -2.69 4.18
N ALA A 125 -5.19 -2.12 4.41
CA ALA A 125 -4.87 -0.77 3.99
C ALA A 125 -4.60 -0.66 2.48
N ILE A 126 -3.99 -1.67 1.86
CA ILE A 126 -3.72 -1.72 0.43
C ILE A 126 -4.37 -2.97 -0.16
N PRO A 127 -5.62 -2.86 -0.64
CA PRO A 127 -6.31 -3.94 -1.32
C PRO A 127 -5.57 -4.35 -2.58
N ALA A 128 -5.36 -5.65 -2.75
CA ALA A 128 -4.75 -6.19 -3.95
C ALA A 128 -5.69 -6.04 -5.16
N VAL A 129 -5.09 -5.60 -6.28
CA VAL A 129 -5.71 -5.53 -7.61
C VAL A 129 -5.87 -6.95 -8.16
N TYR A 130 -4.82 -7.77 -8.05
CA TYR A 130 -4.81 -9.18 -8.44
C TYR A 130 -4.90 -10.08 -7.21
N ARG A 131 -5.75 -11.11 -7.27
CA ARG A 131 -6.07 -11.98 -6.11
C ARG A 131 -6.04 -13.47 -6.42
N GLN A 132 -5.64 -13.83 -7.64
CA GLN A 132 -5.54 -15.21 -8.08
C GLN A 132 -4.56 -15.96 -7.18
N ARG A 133 -4.83 -17.22 -6.86
CA ARG A 133 -3.91 -18.06 -6.06
C ARG A 133 -3.05 -18.99 -6.92
N CYS A 134 -3.38 -19.09 -8.19
CA CYS A 134 -2.73 -19.96 -9.15
C CYS A 134 -2.81 -19.32 -10.54
N LEU A 135 -1.82 -19.60 -11.37
CA LEU A 135 -1.82 -19.17 -12.76
C LEU A 135 -2.71 -20.07 -13.60
N PRO A 136 -3.51 -19.50 -14.51
CA PRO A 136 -4.07 -20.25 -15.63
C PRO A 136 -2.96 -20.94 -16.45
N ALA A 137 -3.25 -22.10 -17.04
CA ALA A 137 -2.23 -22.91 -17.72
C ALA A 137 -1.59 -22.20 -18.93
N ASP A 138 -2.40 -21.45 -19.67
CA ASP A 138 -2.01 -20.59 -20.79
C ASP A 138 -1.12 -19.42 -20.34
N VAL A 139 -1.39 -18.83 -19.18
CA VAL A 139 -0.57 -17.77 -18.59
C VAL A 139 0.74 -18.32 -18.00
N GLY A 140 0.73 -19.56 -17.52
CA GLY A 140 1.94 -20.22 -17.02
C GLY A 140 3.05 -20.29 -18.06
N ASN A 141 2.72 -20.70 -19.29
CA ASN A 141 3.69 -20.72 -20.39
C ASN A 141 4.20 -19.31 -20.74
N GLN A 142 3.30 -18.32 -20.79
CA GLN A 142 3.67 -16.93 -21.05
C GLN A 142 4.57 -16.34 -19.96
N LEU A 143 4.38 -16.74 -18.70
CA LEU A 143 5.27 -16.36 -17.60
C LEU A 143 6.70 -16.86 -17.85
N TRP A 144 6.86 -18.11 -18.28
CA TRP A 144 8.18 -18.64 -18.57
C TRP A 144 8.85 -17.90 -19.72
N ASP A 145 8.11 -17.62 -20.80
CA ASP A 145 8.59 -16.83 -21.94
C ASP A 145 9.02 -15.42 -21.50
N GLU A 146 8.25 -14.78 -20.61
CA GLU A 146 8.55 -13.44 -20.10
C GLU A 146 9.80 -13.43 -19.22
N LEU A 147 9.97 -14.44 -18.36
CA LEU A 147 11.15 -14.56 -17.51
C LEU A 147 12.42 -14.92 -18.31
N GLU A 148 12.30 -15.69 -19.39
CA GLU A 148 13.42 -16.05 -20.25
C GLU A 148 14.01 -14.84 -21.00
N LYS A 149 13.20 -13.81 -21.30
CA LYS A 149 13.68 -12.55 -21.90
C LYS A 149 14.75 -11.85 -21.06
N TYR A 150 14.77 -12.11 -19.75
CA TYR A 150 15.78 -11.56 -18.84
C TYR A 150 17.06 -12.42 -18.77
N GLY A 151 17.15 -13.51 -19.54
CA GLY A 151 18.32 -14.40 -19.57
C GLY A 151 18.47 -15.26 -18.30
N LEU A 152 17.40 -15.42 -17.52
CA LEU A 152 17.41 -16.20 -16.29
C LEU A 152 17.55 -17.69 -16.60
N LYS A 153 18.63 -18.31 -16.13
CA LYS A 153 18.86 -19.77 -16.24
C LYS A 153 18.16 -20.55 -15.13
N ASN A 154 17.95 -19.89 -13.99
CA ASN A 154 17.23 -20.41 -12.84
C ASN A 154 16.21 -19.37 -12.39
N PHE A 155 14.94 -19.65 -12.60
CA PHE A 155 13.87 -18.69 -12.32
C PHE A 155 13.69 -18.35 -10.84
N LYS A 156 14.29 -19.12 -9.92
CA LYS A 156 14.38 -18.76 -8.50
C LYS A 156 15.31 -17.57 -8.24
N GLU A 157 16.10 -17.17 -9.22
CA GLU A 157 16.97 -15.99 -9.19
C GLU A 157 16.25 -14.75 -9.72
N ALA A 158 14.96 -14.86 -10.08
CA ALA A 158 14.17 -13.71 -10.50
C ALA A 158 14.16 -12.64 -9.40
N SER A 159 14.54 -11.41 -9.77
CA SER A 159 14.52 -10.28 -8.85
C SER A 159 13.10 -9.82 -8.56
N ALA A 160 12.93 -9.06 -7.47
CA ALA A 160 11.66 -8.43 -7.12
C ALA A 160 11.08 -7.61 -8.29
N GLU A 161 11.91 -6.85 -8.99
CA GLU A 161 11.52 -6.01 -10.14
C GLU A 161 11.03 -6.84 -11.34
N GLN A 162 11.69 -7.97 -11.61
CA GLN A 162 11.30 -8.88 -12.68
C GLN A 162 9.94 -9.52 -12.39
N VAL A 163 9.71 -9.93 -11.14
CA VAL A 163 8.42 -10.50 -10.71
C VAL A 163 7.30 -9.45 -10.75
N VAL A 164 7.57 -8.20 -10.36
CA VAL A 164 6.63 -7.08 -10.50
C VAL A 164 6.30 -6.84 -11.96
N THR A 165 7.30 -6.81 -12.85
CA THR A 165 7.09 -6.61 -14.29
C THR A 165 6.23 -7.72 -14.89
N ALA A 166 6.52 -8.98 -14.59
CA ALA A 166 5.72 -10.11 -15.04
C ALA A 166 4.27 -10.04 -14.51
N SER A 167 4.07 -9.64 -13.26
CA SER A 167 2.74 -9.45 -12.65
C SER A 167 1.91 -8.39 -13.37
N LEU A 168 2.54 -7.28 -13.76
CA LEU A 168 1.90 -6.21 -14.50
C LEU A 168 1.59 -6.62 -15.95
N THR A 169 2.53 -7.26 -16.64
CA THR A 169 2.38 -7.69 -18.05
C THR A 169 1.30 -8.75 -18.21
N LEU A 170 1.25 -9.72 -17.30
CA LEU A 170 0.34 -10.87 -17.38
C LEU A 170 -0.97 -10.66 -16.58
N GLU A 171 -1.10 -9.53 -15.89
CA GLU A 171 -2.27 -9.17 -15.08
C GLU A 171 -2.66 -10.23 -14.01
N VAL A 172 -1.63 -10.82 -13.38
CA VAL A 172 -1.79 -11.88 -12.36
C VAL A 172 -1.04 -11.52 -11.09
N SER A 173 -1.47 -12.08 -9.96
CA SER A 173 -0.87 -11.76 -8.67
C SER A 173 0.57 -12.25 -8.54
N ILE A 174 1.39 -11.51 -7.80
CA ILE A 174 2.73 -11.92 -7.40
C ILE A 174 2.70 -13.25 -6.63
N ALA A 175 1.67 -13.49 -5.80
CA ALA A 175 1.53 -14.77 -5.09
C ALA A 175 1.47 -15.97 -6.06
N ALA A 176 0.62 -15.88 -7.09
CA ALA A 176 0.48 -16.94 -8.09
C ALA A 176 1.77 -17.16 -8.90
N ILE A 177 2.45 -16.07 -9.30
CA ILE A 177 3.75 -16.14 -9.97
C ILE A 177 4.79 -16.82 -9.09
N TRP A 178 4.92 -16.35 -7.85
CA TRP A 178 5.95 -16.85 -6.93
C TRP A 178 5.71 -18.31 -6.54
N ASP A 179 4.45 -18.72 -6.39
CA ASP A 179 4.10 -20.12 -6.12
C ASP A 179 4.40 -21.03 -7.32
N GLU A 180 4.23 -20.54 -8.57
CA GLU A 180 4.61 -21.27 -9.78
C GLU A 180 6.15 -21.39 -9.91
N ILE A 181 6.89 -20.29 -9.73
CA ILE A 181 8.36 -20.25 -9.78
C ILE A 181 8.97 -21.14 -8.70
N CYS A 182 8.49 -21.01 -7.47
CA CYS A 182 9.00 -21.80 -6.36
C CYS A 182 8.60 -23.26 -6.49
N GLY A 183 7.48 -23.52 -7.17
CA GLY A 183 6.91 -24.83 -7.42
C GLY A 183 6.46 -25.51 -6.13
N LYS A 184 5.23 -26.04 -6.17
CA LYS A 184 4.91 -27.25 -5.41
C LYS A 184 6.03 -28.27 -5.61
N THR A 185 6.54 -28.83 -4.53
CA THR A 185 7.59 -29.84 -4.44
C THR A 185 7.37 -31.12 -5.28
N ASN A 186 6.29 -31.27 -6.05
CA ASN A 186 5.84 -32.57 -6.61
C ASN A 186 5.38 -32.51 -8.08
N ARG A 187 6.19 -32.02 -9.02
CA ARG A 187 5.94 -32.23 -10.48
C ARG A 187 7.07 -32.96 -11.22
N LYS A 188 8.02 -33.56 -10.49
CA LYS A 188 9.02 -34.50 -11.05
C LYS A 188 8.74 -35.99 -10.78
N GLU A 189 7.57 -36.34 -10.22
CA GLU A 189 7.17 -37.75 -10.03
C GLU A 189 5.80 -38.03 -10.67
N ARG A 190 5.68 -37.75 -11.96
CA ARG A 190 4.68 -38.42 -12.79
C ARG A 190 5.37 -38.86 -14.07
N ASP A 191 6.01 -40.03 -13.92
CA ASP A 191 6.16 -41.01 -14.98
C ASP A 191 4.82 -41.29 -15.66
#